data_AF-A0A7S2VPB8-F1
#
_entry.id   AF-A0A7S2VPB8-F1
#
_cell.length_a   1.000
_cell.length_b   1.000
_cell.length_c   1.000
_cell.angle_alpha   90.00
_cell.angle_beta   90.00
_cell.angle_gamma   90.00
#
_symmetry.space_group_name_H-M   'P 1'
#
loop_
_entity.id
_entity.type
_entity.pdbx_description
1 polymer ?
#
loop_
_entity_poly.entity_id
_entity_poly.type
_entity_poly.pdbx_seq_one_letter_code
_entity_poly.pdbx_strand_id
1 'polypeptide(L)'
;GSSSMKCCSGDGKASELMVLETSASPTLTAEAATGPVGDLKEQDSEGLPLWALILLAPVFLVLSPLLIFEAIILFFTDFALFPLNLGCVNTTPIKGTFDMSKMDPQKVVKPEVLAQTRETTAGCCCCTKTFRVAEGDTAEMVKTTCEMMLQENTVESTASCPQDLTGVFWMKGNSVPEELACLSWSVETLVDGAVATTRPNGYFGWTYLDSWLGKLMSPFDGNMGTTGMMYFLFQTSELAYGRVYGCTGYNYEELSGLYRMGKWTMERTPDDGVAWKRGCYWFPAWFGERLEMGSYTLTKIMSTEGQPVQPAYDEFVDHMATKQKGLRLMTGPSKG
;
A
#
# COMPACT_ATOMS: atom_id res chain seq x y z
N GLY A 1 51.51 44.19 13.60
CA GLY A 1 50.48 45.25 13.61
C GLY A 1 49.65 45.12 12.35
N SER A 2 48.41 45.59 12.30
CA SER A 2 47.57 46.29 13.29
C SER A 2 46.10 45.91 12.99
N SER A 3 45.19 45.72 13.94
CA SER A 3 44.47 46.77 14.69
C SER A 3 44.09 47.98 13.81
N SER A 4 42.86 48.47 13.70
CA SER A 4 41.54 48.13 14.28
C SER A 4 40.45 48.90 13.47
N MET A 5 39.18 49.17 13.83
CA MET A 5 38.45 49.16 15.11
C MET A 5 36.92 49.21 14.88
N LYS A 6 36.13 48.50 15.72
CA LYS A 6 34.83 48.88 16.36
C LYS A 6 33.63 49.35 15.50
N CYS A 7 32.48 48.64 15.58
CA CYS A 7 31.32 48.83 16.50
C CYS A 7 30.32 49.91 15.99
N CYS A 8 29.00 49.85 16.18
CA CYS A 8 28.12 49.50 17.32
C CYS A 8 26.66 49.34 16.75
N SER A 9 25.56 49.00 17.42
CA SER A 9 25.17 48.28 18.68
C SER A 9 23.63 48.45 18.86
N GLY A 10 22.94 47.61 19.64
CA GLY A 10 21.50 47.72 19.92
C GLY A 10 20.74 46.44 19.53
N ASP A 11 20.55 45.40 20.36
CA ASP A 11 20.31 45.25 21.81
C ASP A 11 18.90 45.61 22.32
N GLY A 12 18.22 44.59 22.88
CA GLY A 12 17.11 44.71 23.84
C GLY A 12 15.69 44.55 23.24
N LYS A 13 14.74 43.84 23.86
CA LYS A 13 14.70 43.20 25.19
C LYS A 13 13.70 42.04 25.24
N ALA A 14 13.85 41.17 26.23
CA ALA A 14 12.85 40.17 26.64
C ALA A 14 11.86 40.71 27.69
N SER A 15 10.67 40.09 27.76
CA SER A 15 9.73 40.05 28.89
C SER A 15 8.99 38.71 28.77
N GLU A 16 9.28 37.70 29.59
CA GLU A 16 8.75 37.42 30.94
C GLU A 16 7.29 36.96 31.03
N LEU A 17 7.15 35.76 31.61
CA LEU A 17 6.03 35.20 32.40
C LEU A 17 4.58 35.49 31.99
N MET A 18 3.85 34.40 31.69
CA MET A 18 2.71 34.03 32.55
C MET A 18 2.76 32.55 32.91
N VAL A 19 2.84 32.29 34.22
CA VAL A 19 2.50 31.01 34.84
C VAL A 19 0.99 31.02 35.11
N LEU A 20 0.29 29.93 34.79
CA LEU A 20 -1.05 29.67 35.32
C LEU A 20 -1.13 28.21 35.76
N GLU A 21 -1.24 28.01 37.07
CA GLU A 21 -1.34 26.70 37.70
C GLU A 21 -2.77 26.15 37.68
N THR A 22 -2.86 24.83 37.56
CA THR A 22 -3.87 23.93 38.17
C THR A 22 -5.37 24.22 38.00
N SER A 23 -6.08 23.25 37.40
CA SER A 23 -7.32 22.74 37.99
C SER A 23 -7.41 21.22 37.86
N ALA A 24 -7.99 20.61 38.89
CA ALA A 24 -7.92 19.20 39.26
C ALA A 24 -8.39 18.16 38.21
N SER A 25 -7.85 16.95 38.32
CA SER A 25 -8.40 15.71 37.75
C SER A 25 -9.82 15.41 38.25
N PRO A 26 -10.49 14.43 37.60
CA PRO A 26 -10.99 13.31 38.39
C PRO A 26 -10.30 12.00 38.01
N THR A 27 -9.79 11.32 39.04
CA THR A 27 -9.28 9.96 38.99
C THR A 27 -10.38 8.99 38.58
N LEU A 28 -10.16 8.17 37.55
CA LEU A 28 -10.93 6.95 37.33
C LEU A 28 -10.04 5.74 37.63
N THR A 29 -10.13 5.29 38.87
CA THR A 29 -9.70 3.95 39.27
C THR A 29 -10.64 2.93 38.61
N ALA A 30 -10.10 2.11 37.70
CA ALA A 30 -10.72 0.87 37.27
C ALA A 30 -9.88 -0.28 37.84
N GLU A 31 -10.51 -1.16 38.62
CA GLU A 31 -9.84 -2.19 39.41
C GLU A 31 -9.25 -3.30 38.54
N ALA A 32 -8.17 -3.91 39.02
CA ALA A 32 -7.59 -5.09 38.42
C ALA A 32 -8.53 -6.30 38.55
N ALA A 33 -9.25 -6.62 37.47
CA ALA A 33 -10.03 -7.85 37.37
C ALA A 33 -9.12 -9.05 37.07
N THR A 34 -8.42 -9.55 38.09
CA THR A 34 -7.71 -10.84 38.02
C THR A 34 -8.72 -12.00 38.03
N GLY A 35 -9.22 -12.35 36.85
CA GLY A 35 -9.97 -13.59 36.60
C GLY A 35 -9.05 -14.70 36.04
N PRO A 36 -9.34 -15.99 36.28
CA PRO A 36 -8.48 -17.08 35.83
C PRO A 36 -8.50 -17.21 34.30
N VAL A 37 -7.32 -17.41 33.71
CA VAL A 37 -7.16 -17.76 32.30
C VAL A 37 -7.71 -19.17 32.09
N GLY A 38 -8.95 -19.26 31.62
CA GLY A 38 -9.52 -20.50 31.12
C GLY A 38 -9.02 -20.79 29.70
N ASP A 39 -8.78 -22.07 29.39
CA ASP A 39 -8.32 -22.53 28.08
C ASP A 39 -9.27 -22.06 26.95
N LEU A 40 -8.85 -21.04 26.21
CA LEU A 40 -9.47 -20.67 24.93
C LEU A 40 -9.06 -21.70 23.88
N LYS A 41 -9.90 -22.73 23.74
CA LYS A 41 -9.85 -23.65 22.59
C LYS A 41 -9.94 -22.89 21.28
N GLU A 42 -9.29 -23.45 20.26
CA GLU A 42 -9.36 -23.01 18.87
C GLU A 42 -10.79 -22.61 18.47
N GLN A 43 -10.93 -21.36 18.06
CA GLN A 43 -12.10 -20.90 17.32
C GLN A 43 -11.75 -20.97 15.84
N ASP A 44 -12.07 -22.10 15.21
CA ASP A 44 -11.98 -22.26 13.77
C ASP A 44 -12.69 -21.09 13.07
N SER A 45 -12.05 -20.53 12.05
CA SER A 45 -12.66 -19.49 11.23
C SER A 45 -13.71 -20.12 10.32
N GLU A 46 -14.89 -20.42 10.86
CA GLU A 46 -16.05 -20.79 10.07
C GLU A 46 -16.32 -19.67 9.05
N GLY A 47 -16.37 -20.04 7.76
CA GLY A 47 -16.78 -19.12 6.71
C GLY A 47 -18.19 -18.59 6.97
N LEU A 48 -18.52 -17.43 6.37
CA LEU A 48 -19.83 -16.77 6.52
C LEU A 48 -20.97 -17.80 6.55
N PRO A 49 -21.69 -17.93 7.67
CA PRO A 49 -22.62 -19.04 7.85
C PRO A 49 -23.74 -18.92 6.82
N LEU A 50 -24.29 -20.05 6.38
CA LEU A 50 -25.23 -20.12 5.25
C LEU A 50 -26.42 -19.15 5.38
N TRP A 51 -26.87 -18.85 6.60
CA TRP A 51 -27.92 -17.88 6.87
C TRP A 51 -27.52 -16.42 6.56
N ALA A 52 -26.24 -16.05 6.70
CA ALA A 52 -25.72 -14.73 6.33
C ALA A 52 -25.67 -14.56 4.80
N LEU A 53 -25.30 -15.61 4.06
CA LEU A 53 -25.44 -15.66 2.61
C LEU A 53 -26.91 -15.52 2.16
N ILE A 54 -27.84 -16.14 2.88
CA ILE A 54 -29.29 -16.02 2.63
C ILE A 54 -29.81 -14.61 2.94
N LEU A 55 -29.27 -13.92 3.96
CA LEU A 55 -29.62 -12.52 4.26
C LEU A 55 -28.99 -11.50 3.29
N LEU A 56 -27.87 -11.84 2.66
CA LEU A 56 -27.30 -11.06 1.56
C LEU A 56 -27.99 -11.34 0.21
N ALA A 57 -28.66 -12.49 0.04
CA ALA A 57 -29.36 -12.82 -1.19
C ALA A 57 -30.42 -11.77 -1.62
N PRO A 58 -31.22 -11.15 -0.73
CA PRO A 58 -32.04 -9.99 -1.06
C PRO A 58 -31.25 -8.79 -1.62
N VAL A 59 -30.05 -8.51 -1.09
CA VAL A 59 -29.18 -7.44 -1.61
C VAL A 59 -28.71 -7.79 -3.03
N PHE A 60 -28.38 -9.07 -3.28
CA PHE A 60 -28.06 -9.61 -4.60
C PHE A 60 -29.28 -9.85 -5.53
N LEU A 61 -30.51 -9.65 -5.04
CA LEU A 61 -31.75 -9.71 -5.83
C LEU A 61 -32.30 -8.30 -6.14
N VAL A 62 -32.00 -7.31 -5.29
CA VAL A 62 -32.36 -5.89 -5.46
C VAL A 62 -31.37 -5.17 -6.36
N LEU A 63 -30.06 -5.45 -6.23
CA LEU A 63 -29.16 -5.29 -7.37
C LEU A 63 -29.60 -6.30 -8.42
N SER A 64 -29.98 -5.84 -9.61
CA SER A 64 -30.45 -6.79 -10.63
C SER A 64 -29.33 -7.80 -10.92
N PRO A 65 -29.65 -9.07 -11.20
CA PRO A 65 -28.64 -10.03 -11.63
C PRO A 65 -27.85 -9.53 -12.85
N LEU A 66 -28.46 -8.67 -13.68
CA LEU A 66 -27.81 -7.88 -14.72
C LEU A 66 -26.76 -6.91 -14.16
N LEU A 67 -27.05 -6.09 -13.15
CA LEU A 67 -26.08 -5.18 -12.51
C LEU A 67 -24.91 -5.93 -11.85
N ILE A 68 -25.16 -7.10 -11.26
CA ILE A 68 -24.11 -7.94 -10.67
C ILE A 68 -23.28 -8.59 -11.77
N PHE A 69 -23.92 -9.12 -12.81
CA PHE A 69 -23.26 -9.72 -13.97
C PHE A 69 -22.49 -8.68 -14.80
N GLU A 70 -23.00 -7.45 -14.92
CA GLU A 70 -22.32 -6.28 -15.48
C GLU A 70 -21.14 -5.87 -14.59
N ALA A 71 -21.30 -5.74 -13.27
CA ALA A 71 -20.20 -5.43 -12.37
C ALA A 71 -19.09 -6.50 -12.42
N ILE A 72 -19.46 -7.78 -12.53
CA ILE A 72 -18.57 -8.91 -12.75
C ILE A 72 -17.88 -8.80 -14.12
N ILE A 73 -18.62 -8.59 -15.21
CA ILE A 73 -18.05 -8.40 -16.56
C ILE A 73 -17.10 -7.19 -16.60
N LEU A 74 -17.45 -6.07 -15.95
CA LEU A 74 -16.60 -4.87 -15.85
C LEU A 74 -15.38 -5.08 -14.94
N PHE A 75 -15.40 -6.09 -14.06
CA PHE A 75 -14.23 -6.55 -13.30
C PHE A 75 -13.32 -7.48 -14.12
N PHE A 76 -13.89 -8.28 -15.02
CA PHE A 76 -13.19 -9.35 -15.74
C PHE A 76 -12.93 -9.09 -17.23
N THR A 77 -13.40 -7.98 -17.79
CA THR A 77 -13.14 -7.58 -19.18
C THR A 77 -12.53 -6.19 -19.26
N ASP A 78 -11.51 -6.03 -20.10
CA ASP A 78 -11.00 -4.70 -20.45
C ASP A 78 -12.12 -3.86 -21.07
N PHE A 79 -12.30 -2.65 -20.54
CA PHE A 79 -13.39 -1.70 -20.85
C PHE A 79 -13.55 -1.33 -22.34
N ALA A 80 -12.64 -1.76 -23.22
CA ALA A 80 -12.63 -1.45 -24.64
C ALA A 80 -13.87 -1.93 -25.43
N LEU A 81 -14.62 -2.91 -24.91
CA LEU A 81 -15.77 -3.52 -25.62
C LEU A 81 -17.15 -2.95 -25.26
N PHE A 82 -17.27 -2.13 -24.21
CA PHE A 82 -18.54 -1.50 -23.82
C PHE A 82 -18.42 0.03 -23.78
N PRO A 83 -18.94 0.76 -24.79
CA PRO A 83 -18.98 2.22 -24.79
C PRO A 83 -20.12 2.73 -23.89
N LEU A 84 -20.06 2.39 -22.61
CA LEU A 84 -20.88 3.03 -21.59
C LEU A 84 -20.38 4.47 -21.44
N ASN A 85 -21.07 5.39 -22.12
CA ASN A 85 -20.89 6.84 -22.03
C ASN A 85 -21.42 7.38 -20.68
N LEU A 86 -20.94 6.76 -19.60
CA LEU A 86 -21.11 7.23 -18.23
C LEU A 86 -20.09 8.35 -18.03
N GLY A 87 -20.57 9.58 -17.79
CA GLY A 87 -19.75 10.75 -17.39
C GLY A 87 -19.16 10.61 -15.98
N CYS A 88 -18.76 9.39 -15.62
CA CYS A 88 -18.50 8.90 -14.29
C CYS A 88 -17.16 8.13 -14.21
N VAL A 89 -16.54 7.86 -15.36
CA VAL A 89 -15.21 7.24 -15.50
C VAL A 89 -14.15 8.22 -15.01
N ASN A 90 -13.31 7.80 -14.07
CA ASN A 90 -12.20 8.64 -13.60
C ASN A 90 -11.20 8.83 -14.75
N THR A 91 -10.72 10.05 -14.92
CA THR A 91 -9.67 10.40 -15.89
C THR A 91 -8.37 10.74 -15.17
N THR A 92 -7.26 10.55 -15.89
CA THR A 92 -5.96 11.11 -15.53
C THR A 92 -5.94 12.62 -15.81
N PRO A 93 -5.32 13.44 -14.94
CA PRO A 93 -4.94 14.81 -15.29
C PRO A 93 -3.64 14.86 -16.10
N ILE A 94 -2.73 13.89 -15.93
CA ILE A 94 -1.47 13.79 -16.67
C ILE A 94 -1.75 13.19 -18.07
N LYS A 95 -1.06 13.68 -19.10
CA LYS A 95 -1.24 13.28 -20.50
C LYS A 95 0.03 12.69 -21.11
N GLY A 96 -0.15 11.83 -22.12
CA GLY A 96 0.95 11.22 -22.87
C GLY A 96 1.62 10.02 -22.18
N THR A 97 2.80 9.66 -22.68
CA THR A 97 3.55 8.47 -22.27
C THR A 97 4.60 8.79 -21.21
N PHE A 98 4.70 7.95 -20.18
CA PHE A 98 5.80 7.96 -19.24
C PHE A 98 7.12 7.57 -19.92
N ASP A 99 8.15 8.37 -19.67
CA ASP A 99 9.47 8.17 -20.24
C ASP A 99 10.26 7.15 -19.40
N MET A 100 10.19 5.88 -19.82
CA MET A 100 10.90 4.78 -19.18
C MET A 100 12.44 4.96 -19.16
N SER A 101 13.02 5.86 -19.97
CA SER A 101 14.48 6.12 -19.91
C SER A 101 14.92 6.85 -18.63
N LYS A 102 13.97 7.37 -17.85
CA LYS A 102 14.21 7.96 -16.52
C LYS A 102 14.31 6.92 -15.40
N MET A 103 13.86 5.69 -15.65
CA MET A 103 13.91 4.59 -14.68
C MET A 103 15.18 3.78 -14.90
N ASP A 104 15.97 3.58 -13.84
CA ASP A 104 16.95 2.51 -13.85
C ASP A 104 16.24 1.14 -13.86
N PRO A 105 16.85 0.12 -14.49
CA PRO A 105 16.36 -1.24 -14.38
C PRO A 105 16.35 -1.69 -12.92
N GLN A 106 15.35 -2.48 -12.54
CA GLN A 106 15.35 -3.16 -11.24
C GLN A 106 16.66 -3.94 -11.06
N LYS A 107 17.26 -3.84 -9.87
CA LYS A 107 18.39 -4.70 -9.48
C LYS A 107 17.85 -6.10 -9.25
N VAL A 108 18.70 -7.11 -9.39
CA VAL A 108 18.35 -8.50 -9.08
C VAL A 108 18.63 -8.78 -7.60
N VAL A 109 17.67 -9.36 -6.88
CA VAL A 109 17.90 -9.90 -5.52
C VAL A 109 19.14 -10.80 -5.50
N LYS A 110 20.03 -10.59 -4.52
CA LYS A 110 21.29 -11.34 -4.43
C LYS A 110 21.08 -12.84 -4.11
N PRO A 111 21.91 -13.75 -4.65
CA PRO A 111 21.75 -15.19 -4.45
C PRO A 111 21.69 -15.64 -2.98
N GLU A 112 22.43 -14.99 -2.08
CA GLU A 112 22.45 -15.31 -0.64
C GLU A 112 21.13 -14.99 0.09
N VAL A 113 20.33 -14.06 -0.44
CA VAL A 113 18.97 -13.78 0.07
C VAL A 113 17.97 -14.74 -0.57
N LEU A 114 18.10 -15.01 -1.88
CA LEU A 114 17.29 -16.00 -2.58
C LEU A 114 17.46 -17.43 -2.00
N ALA A 115 18.63 -17.75 -1.45
CA ALA A 115 18.89 -19.02 -0.76
C ALA A 115 18.10 -19.21 0.54
N GLN A 116 17.54 -18.13 1.11
CA GLN A 116 16.64 -18.14 2.28
C GLN A 116 15.16 -18.20 1.87
N THR A 117 14.88 -18.67 0.64
CA THR A 117 13.53 -18.77 0.09
C THR A 117 13.28 -20.10 -0.59
N ARG A 118 12.05 -20.59 -0.46
CA ARG A 118 11.49 -21.63 -1.32
C ARG A 118 10.66 -21.03 -2.44
N GLU A 119 10.59 -21.75 -3.55
CA GLU A 119 9.63 -21.46 -4.62
C GLU A 119 8.32 -22.21 -4.37
N THR A 120 7.21 -21.59 -4.77
CA THR A 120 5.88 -22.20 -4.79
C THR A 120 5.15 -21.69 -6.02
N THR A 121 4.20 -22.46 -6.55
CA THR A 121 3.39 -22.05 -7.69
C THR A 121 1.94 -21.85 -7.28
N ALA A 122 1.30 -20.85 -7.86
CA ALA A 122 -0.16 -20.73 -7.82
C ALA A 122 -0.68 -20.55 -9.24
N GLY A 123 -1.69 -21.33 -9.58
CA GLY A 123 -2.35 -21.30 -10.87
C GLY A 123 -3.78 -20.79 -10.75
N CYS A 124 -4.14 -19.84 -11.62
CA CYS A 124 -5.51 -19.68 -12.08
C CYS A 124 -5.69 -20.58 -13.32
N CYS A 125 -6.93 -20.82 -13.76
CA CYS A 125 -7.23 -21.63 -14.95
C CYS A 125 -6.59 -21.12 -16.26
N CYS A 126 -6.11 -19.87 -16.29
CA CYS A 126 -5.47 -19.22 -17.42
C CYS A 126 -3.97 -18.92 -17.26
N CYS A 127 -3.39 -19.05 -16.07
CA CYS A 127 -1.97 -18.72 -15.83
C CYS A 127 -1.41 -19.39 -14.57
N THR A 128 -0.16 -19.85 -14.63
CA THR A 128 0.61 -20.29 -13.45
C THR A 128 1.69 -19.25 -13.16
N LYS A 129 1.65 -18.63 -11.97
CA LYS A 129 2.72 -17.75 -11.47
C LYS A 129 3.60 -18.53 -10.48
N THR A 130 4.90 -18.35 -10.58
CA THR A 130 5.87 -18.78 -9.55
C THR A 130 6.05 -17.65 -8.55
N PHE A 131 6.07 -18.00 -7.27
CA PHE A 131 6.24 -17.10 -6.15
C PHE A 131 7.44 -17.55 -5.31
N ARG A 132 8.14 -16.59 -4.73
CA ARG A 132 9.11 -16.82 -3.65
C ARG A 132 8.46 -16.61 -2.30
N VAL A 133 8.90 -17.42 -1.36
CA VAL A 133 8.42 -17.48 0.01
C VAL A 133 9.65 -17.59 0.90
N ALA A 134 9.86 -16.62 1.80
CA ALA A 134 10.94 -16.68 2.77
C ALA A 134 10.76 -17.86 3.74
N GLU A 135 11.87 -18.40 4.21
CA GLU A 135 11.93 -19.49 5.20
C GLU A 135 12.57 -18.98 6.52
N GLY A 136 12.39 -19.72 7.61
CA GLY A 136 12.85 -19.35 8.96
C GLY A 136 11.70 -19.16 9.95
N ASP A 137 11.99 -18.51 11.08
CA ASP A 137 10.96 -18.03 12.00
C ASP A 137 10.19 -16.80 11.46
N THR A 138 9.17 -16.32 12.17
CA THR A 138 8.35 -15.20 11.66
C THR A 138 9.15 -13.90 11.47
N ALA A 139 10.10 -13.61 12.36
CA ALA A 139 10.94 -12.41 12.27
C ALA A 139 11.96 -12.54 11.14
N GLU A 140 12.58 -13.72 10.98
CA GLU A 140 13.45 -14.04 9.85
C GLU A 140 12.70 -13.91 8.51
N MET A 141 11.51 -14.50 8.40
CA MET A 141 10.68 -14.41 7.19
C MET A 141 10.25 -12.98 6.87
N VAL A 142 9.90 -12.16 7.87
CA VAL A 142 9.63 -10.72 7.69
C VAL A 142 10.86 -9.99 7.16
N LYS A 143 12.01 -10.19 7.80
CA LYS A 143 13.28 -9.55 7.42
C LYS A 143 13.67 -9.88 5.98
N THR A 144 13.73 -11.18 5.65
CA THR A 144 14.12 -11.67 4.31
C THR A 144 13.13 -11.22 3.24
N THR A 145 11.83 -11.18 3.54
CA THR A 145 10.82 -10.57 2.65
C THR A 145 11.14 -9.10 2.37
N CYS A 146 11.33 -8.28 3.40
CA CYS A 146 11.61 -6.85 3.25
C CYS A 146 12.95 -6.60 2.53
N GLU A 147 13.98 -7.41 2.81
CA GLU A 147 15.29 -7.31 2.14
C GLU A 147 15.17 -7.56 0.63
N MET A 148 14.41 -8.57 0.19
CA MET A 148 14.17 -8.78 -1.25
C MET A 148 13.43 -7.61 -1.90
N MET A 149 12.38 -7.10 -1.24
CA MET A 149 11.61 -5.95 -1.75
C MET A 149 12.50 -4.71 -1.91
N LEU A 150 13.37 -4.42 -0.94
CA LEU A 150 14.31 -3.30 -1.00
C LEU A 150 15.42 -3.50 -2.05
N GLN A 151 16.03 -4.69 -2.11
CA GLN A 151 17.10 -4.96 -3.07
C GLN A 151 16.62 -4.75 -4.52
N GLU A 152 15.43 -5.25 -4.86
CA GLU A 152 14.89 -5.16 -6.22
C GLU A 152 14.31 -3.77 -6.57
N ASN A 153 13.69 -3.08 -5.59
CA ASN A 153 12.95 -1.83 -5.83
C ASN A 153 13.69 -0.53 -5.42
N THR A 154 14.93 -0.61 -4.91
CA THR A 154 15.73 0.58 -4.58
C THR A 154 16.90 0.74 -5.55
N VAL A 155 16.74 1.63 -6.53
CA VAL A 155 17.72 1.92 -7.61
C VAL A 155 18.29 3.34 -7.47
N GLU A 156 19.06 3.85 -8.43
CA GLU A 156 19.63 5.22 -8.33
C GLU A 156 18.56 6.29 -8.62
N SER A 157 17.69 6.07 -9.62
CA SER A 157 16.55 6.92 -9.97
C SER A 157 15.53 7.08 -8.82
N THR A 158 15.45 6.10 -7.91
CA THR A 158 14.71 6.18 -6.63
C THR A 158 15.14 7.35 -5.76
N ALA A 159 16.38 7.83 -5.86
CA ALA A 159 16.88 8.94 -5.04
C ALA A 159 16.16 10.28 -5.34
N SER A 160 15.42 10.37 -6.45
CA SER A 160 14.51 11.49 -6.74
C SER A 160 13.21 11.45 -5.96
N CYS A 161 12.85 10.30 -5.37
CA CYS A 161 11.58 10.14 -4.66
C CYS A 161 11.65 10.70 -3.24
N PRO A 162 10.55 11.26 -2.72
CA PRO A 162 10.48 11.70 -1.34
C PRO A 162 10.75 10.56 -0.36
N GLN A 163 11.62 10.81 0.62
CA GLN A 163 12.01 9.86 1.67
C GLN A 163 10.83 9.27 2.45
N ASP A 164 9.71 10.00 2.53
CA ASP A 164 8.49 9.45 3.10
C ASP A 164 8.02 8.22 2.31
N LEU A 165 7.96 8.28 0.97
CA LEU A 165 7.43 7.23 0.09
C LEU A 165 8.40 6.06 -0.15
N THR A 166 9.64 6.12 0.34
CA THR A 166 10.64 5.05 0.16
C THR A 166 10.68 4.08 1.35
N GLY A 167 11.11 2.85 1.12
CA GLY A 167 11.10 1.76 2.10
C GLY A 167 10.01 0.71 1.86
N VAL A 168 9.69 -0.08 2.90
CA VAL A 168 8.63 -1.09 2.88
C VAL A 168 7.51 -0.72 3.85
N PHE A 169 6.27 -0.82 3.37
CA PHE A 169 5.05 -0.41 4.07
C PHE A 169 4.13 -1.61 4.30
N TRP A 170 3.65 -1.76 5.52
CA TRP A 170 2.56 -2.67 5.87
C TRP A 170 1.21 -2.04 5.57
N MET A 171 0.31 -2.80 4.93
CA MET A 171 -1.08 -2.45 4.65
C MET A 171 -1.96 -2.76 5.86
N LYS A 172 -1.70 -2.10 6.98
CA LYS A 172 -2.37 -2.32 8.27
C LYS A 172 -3.89 -2.15 8.12
N GLY A 173 -4.62 -3.24 8.34
CA GLY A 173 -6.09 -3.27 8.25
C GLY A 173 -6.65 -3.57 6.84
N ASN A 174 -5.82 -3.99 5.88
CA ASN A 174 -6.31 -4.39 4.56
C ASN A 174 -7.26 -5.58 4.63
N SER A 175 -8.39 -5.49 3.92
CA SER A 175 -9.37 -6.57 3.78
C SER A 175 -9.07 -7.51 2.61
N VAL A 176 -8.15 -7.11 1.72
CA VAL A 176 -7.61 -7.91 0.62
C VAL A 176 -6.34 -8.63 1.14
N PRO A 177 -6.02 -9.87 0.70
CA PRO A 177 -4.85 -10.64 1.13
C PRO A 177 -3.50 -10.09 0.60
N GLU A 178 -3.28 -8.78 0.73
CA GLU A 178 -2.07 -8.04 0.39
C GLU A 178 -1.51 -7.40 1.67
N GLU A 179 -0.24 -7.68 1.98
CA GLU A 179 0.35 -7.31 3.28
C GLU A 179 1.40 -6.18 3.17
N LEU A 180 2.32 -6.26 2.21
CA LEU A 180 3.43 -5.32 2.07
C LEU A 180 3.49 -4.70 0.68
N ALA A 181 3.87 -3.43 0.64
CA ALA A 181 4.24 -2.70 -0.58
C ALA A 181 5.63 -2.08 -0.44
N CYS A 182 6.38 -2.05 -1.54
CA CYS A 182 7.55 -1.20 -1.70
C CYS A 182 7.28 -0.26 -2.88
N LEU A 183 7.22 1.05 -2.62
CA LEU A 183 6.92 2.09 -3.63
C LEU A 183 8.18 2.69 -4.27
N SER A 184 9.35 2.30 -3.76
CA SER A 184 10.66 2.90 -4.02
C SER A 184 11.11 2.88 -5.48
N TRP A 185 10.64 1.95 -6.32
CA TRP A 185 11.01 1.91 -7.75
C TRP A 185 10.17 2.91 -8.55
N SER A 186 10.35 4.19 -8.23
CA SER A 186 9.67 5.32 -8.85
C SER A 186 10.65 6.43 -9.23
N VAL A 187 10.13 7.42 -9.96
CA VAL A 187 10.76 8.72 -10.23
C VAL A 187 9.73 9.82 -9.96
N GLU A 188 10.21 10.94 -9.41
CA GLU A 188 9.40 12.16 -9.25
C GLU A 188 9.37 12.99 -10.54
N THR A 189 8.17 13.45 -10.94
CA THR A 189 7.98 14.47 -11.97
C THR A 189 7.04 15.57 -11.48
N LEU A 190 7.33 16.82 -11.82
CA LEU A 190 6.45 17.95 -11.56
C LEU A 190 5.47 18.13 -12.71
N VAL A 191 4.17 18.24 -12.40
CA VAL A 191 3.09 18.48 -13.37
C VAL A 191 2.19 19.59 -12.84
N ASP A 192 2.22 20.75 -13.48
CA ASP A 192 1.40 21.93 -13.14
C ASP A 192 1.43 22.33 -11.64
N GLY A 193 2.58 22.15 -10.99
CA GLY A 193 2.80 22.44 -9.57
C GLY A 193 2.48 21.28 -8.61
N ALA A 194 1.85 20.20 -9.11
CA ALA A 194 1.66 18.96 -8.38
C ALA A 194 2.88 18.03 -8.52
N VAL A 195 3.06 17.13 -7.56
CA VAL A 195 4.15 16.14 -7.51
C VAL A 195 3.61 14.78 -7.94
N ALA A 196 4.12 14.25 -9.05
CA ALA A 196 3.75 12.94 -9.59
C ALA A 196 4.89 11.93 -9.38
N THR A 197 4.74 11.04 -8.40
CA THR A 197 5.67 9.91 -8.20
C THR A 197 5.19 8.73 -9.03
N THR A 198 5.90 8.39 -10.11
CA THR A 198 5.50 7.33 -11.06
C THR A 198 6.40 6.11 -10.93
N ARG A 199 5.82 4.92 -10.80
CA ARG A 199 6.50 3.61 -10.78
C ARG A 199 5.98 2.68 -11.88
N PRO A 200 6.84 1.98 -12.63
CA PRO A 200 6.41 0.82 -13.42
C PRO A 200 5.96 -0.33 -12.50
N ASN A 201 5.20 -1.27 -13.05
CA ASN A 201 4.89 -2.54 -12.37
C ASN A 201 6.13 -3.45 -12.40
N GLY A 202 6.61 -3.86 -11.22
CA GLY A 202 7.88 -4.59 -11.07
C GLY A 202 7.79 -5.79 -10.12
N TYR A 203 8.83 -6.62 -10.12
CA TYR A 203 8.96 -7.74 -9.18
C TYR A 203 9.17 -7.25 -7.74
N PHE A 204 8.76 -8.07 -6.77
CA PHE A 204 8.86 -7.79 -5.33
C PHE A 204 8.28 -6.43 -4.88
N GLY A 205 7.42 -5.80 -5.69
CA GLY A 205 6.79 -4.51 -5.37
C GLY A 205 5.60 -4.60 -4.39
N TRP A 206 5.02 -5.80 -4.27
CA TRP A 206 3.81 -6.13 -3.51
C TRP A 206 3.94 -7.58 -2.96
N THR A 207 3.27 -7.90 -1.84
CA THR A 207 3.25 -9.28 -1.28
C THR A 207 1.84 -9.74 -0.97
N TYR A 208 1.53 -10.98 -1.34
CA TYR A 208 0.24 -11.64 -1.06
C TYR A 208 0.35 -12.69 0.03
N LEU A 209 -0.75 -13.02 0.69
CA LEU A 209 -0.82 -14.18 1.59
C LEU A 209 -0.83 -15.50 0.81
N ASP A 210 -0.18 -16.55 1.33
CA ASP A 210 -0.27 -17.95 0.84
C ASP A 210 -1.61 -18.58 1.27
N SER A 211 -2.70 -17.90 0.90
CA SER A 211 -4.08 -18.31 1.04
C SER A 211 -4.71 -18.53 -0.33
N TRP A 212 -5.84 -19.23 -0.39
CA TRP A 212 -6.57 -19.41 -1.66
C TRP A 212 -6.94 -18.07 -2.30
N LEU A 213 -7.31 -17.07 -1.49
CA LEU A 213 -7.70 -15.75 -1.96
C LEU A 213 -6.48 -14.94 -2.41
N GLY A 214 -5.34 -15.00 -1.70
CA GLY A 214 -4.10 -14.34 -2.15
C GLY A 214 -3.59 -14.91 -3.47
N LYS A 215 -3.67 -16.24 -3.62
CA LYS A 215 -3.40 -16.95 -4.88
C LYS A 215 -4.36 -16.56 -6.00
N LEU A 216 -5.64 -16.34 -5.69
CA LEU A 216 -6.63 -15.88 -6.67
C LEU A 216 -6.45 -14.41 -7.06
N MET A 217 -6.03 -13.53 -6.15
CA MET A 217 -5.90 -12.09 -6.38
C MET A 217 -4.57 -11.70 -7.05
N SER A 218 -3.46 -12.37 -6.71
CA SER A 218 -2.12 -12.08 -7.25
C SER A 218 -1.95 -12.14 -8.79
N PRO A 219 -2.80 -12.79 -9.61
CA PRO A 219 -2.79 -12.64 -11.06
C PRO A 219 -3.32 -11.28 -11.55
N PHE A 220 -4.25 -10.66 -10.81
CA PHE A 220 -4.96 -9.44 -11.24
C PHE A 220 -4.17 -8.14 -11.04
N ASP A 221 -3.19 -8.11 -10.14
CA ASP A 221 -2.29 -6.96 -9.93
C ASP A 221 -1.18 -6.88 -11.00
N GLY A 222 -1.61 -6.97 -12.25
CA GLY A 222 -0.76 -6.94 -13.43
C GLY A 222 0.09 -8.18 -13.68
N ASN A 223 0.60 -8.26 -14.91
CA ASN A 223 1.77 -9.06 -15.21
C ASN A 223 3.00 -8.34 -14.66
N MET A 224 3.27 -8.52 -13.36
CA MET A 224 4.56 -8.23 -12.74
C MET A 224 5.63 -8.95 -13.56
N GLY A 225 6.32 -8.18 -14.40
CA GLY A 225 7.12 -8.69 -15.51
C GLY A 225 7.23 -7.73 -16.71
N THR A 226 6.12 -7.19 -17.27
CA THR A 226 6.22 -6.50 -18.58
C THR A 226 5.27 -5.33 -18.91
N THR A 227 4.13 -5.12 -18.25
CA THR A 227 3.18 -4.06 -18.67
C THR A 227 2.52 -3.31 -17.51
N GLY A 228 2.49 -1.98 -17.64
CA GLY A 228 1.73 -1.06 -16.79
C GLY A 228 2.57 -0.29 -15.78
N MET A 229 1.93 0.70 -15.16
CA MET A 229 2.53 1.57 -14.15
C MET A 229 1.48 2.03 -13.14
N MET A 230 1.94 2.44 -11.95
CA MET A 230 1.16 3.21 -11.00
C MET A 230 1.78 4.58 -10.80
N TYR A 231 0.97 5.60 -10.54
CA TYR A 231 1.49 6.89 -10.10
C TYR A 231 0.66 7.50 -8.98
N PHE A 232 1.35 8.27 -8.15
CA PHE A 232 0.84 8.97 -7.00
C PHE A 232 0.95 10.47 -7.27
N LEU A 233 -0.18 11.16 -7.42
CA LEU A 233 -0.24 12.59 -7.69
C LEU A 233 -0.62 13.35 -6.43
N PHE A 234 0.39 13.95 -5.78
CA PHE A 234 0.23 14.78 -4.60
C PHE A 234 0.04 16.25 -4.98
N GLN A 235 -0.83 16.94 -4.26
CA GLN A 235 -1.13 18.35 -4.54
C GLN A 235 0.03 19.29 -4.23
N THR A 236 0.91 18.90 -3.29
CA THR A 236 2.08 19.65 -2.83
C THR A 236 3.21 18.68 -2.51
N SER A 237 4.44 19.20 -2.39
CA SER A 237 5.63 18.46 -1.94
C SER A 237 5.60 18.03 -0.46
N GLU A 238 4.59 18.46 0.32
CA GLU A 238 4.36 18.01 1.70
C GLU A 238 3.68 16.63 1.77
N LEU A 239 3.17 16.14 0.64
CA LEU A 239 2.55 14.82 0.45
C LEU A 239 1.35 14.55 1.38
N ALA A 240 0.72 15.60 1.87
CA ALA A 240 -0.41 15.53 2.79
C ALA A 240 -1.63 14.81 2.19
N TYR A 241 -1.90 15.05 0.90
CA TYR A 241 -2.98 14.39 0.15
C TYR A 241 -2.57 14.16 -1.30
N GLY A 242 -2.84 12.96 -1.80
CA GLY A 242 -2.61 12.57 -3.18
C GLY A 242 -3.66 11.62 -3.75
N ARG A 243 -3.75 11.57 -5.08
CA ARG A 243 -4.55 10.60 -5.83
C ARG A 243 -3.65 9.49 -6.36
N VAL A 244 -4.12 8.25 -6.29
CA VAL A 244 -3.42 7.10 -6.86
C VAL A 244 -4.12 6.65 -8.14
N TYR A 245 -3.33 6.28 -9.13
CA TYR A 245 -3.76 5.82 -10.44
C TYR A 245 -2.93 4.61 -10.85
N GLY A 246 -3.55 3.69 -11.60
CA GLY A 246 -2.91 2.53 -12.22
C GLY A 246 -3.28 2.45 -13.69
N CYS A 247 -2.28 2.22 -14.54
CA CYS A 247 -2.36 2.16 -15.99
C CYS A 247 -1.99 0.75 -16.48
N THR A 248 -2.65 0.27 -17.54
CA THR A 248 -2.36 -1.04 -18.15
C THR A 248 -1.08 -1.02 -18.99
N GLY A 249 -0.76 0.14 -19.58
CA GLY A 249 0.52 0.43 -20.25
C GLY A 249 1.25 1.61 -19.62
N TYR A 250 2.22 2.16 -20.34
CA TYR A 250 3.02 3.33 -19.91
C TYR A 250 2.41 4.67 -20.33
N ASN A 251 1.20 4.70 -20.88
CA ASN A 251 0.46 5.92 -21.15
C ASN A 251 -0.43 6.26 -19.95
N TYR A 252 -0.35 7.51 -19.46
CA TYR A 252 -1.15 7.95 -18.32
C TYR A 252 -2.67 7.84 -18.59
N GLU A 253 -3.09 7.89 -19.85
CA GLU A 253 -4.49 7.82 -20.28
C GLU A 253 -5.05 6.39 -20.37
N GLU A 254 -4.17 5.38 -20.35
CA GLU A 254 -4.48 3.95 -20.32
C GLU A 254 -4.79 3.46 -18.89
N LEU A 255 -5.59 4.22 -18.13
CA LEU A 255 -6.06 3.81 -16.81
C LEU A 255 -6.72 2.42 -16.87
N SER A 256 -6.41 1.54 -15.91
CA SER A 256 -7.01 0.21 -15.84
C SER A 256 -8.49 0.26 -15.44
N GLY A 257 -9.24 -0.81 -15.75
CA GLY A 257 -10.66 -0.90 -15.44
C GLY A 257 -10.98 -0.62 -13.97
N LEU A 258 -10.13 -1.12 -13.06
CA LEU A 258 -10.20 -0.79 -11.64
C LEU A 258 -10.10 0.72 -11.43
N TYR A 259 -8.98 1.34 -11.80
CA TYR A 259 -8.69 2.76 -11.56
C TYR A 259 -9.65 3.73 -12.27
N ARG A 260 -10.41 3.25 -13.27
CA ARG A 260 -11.53 3.96 -13.89
C ARG A 260 -12.80 4.01 -13.04
N MET A 261 -13.10 2.98 -12.24
CA MET A 261 -14.39 2.81 -11.54
C MET A 261 -14.48 3.44 -10.13
N GLY A 262 -13.35 3.58 -9.41
CA GLY A 262 -13.32 4.08 -8.03
C GLY A 262 -12.48 5.34 -7.83
N LYS A 263 -12.25 5.75 -6.58
CA LYS A 263 -11.29 6.80 -6.20
C LYS A 263 -10.29 6.17 -5.24
N TRP A 264 -9.02 6.34 -5.57
CA TRP A 264 -7.90 5.95 -4.75
C TRP A 264 -7.14 7.18 -4.28
N THR A 265 -6.85 7.23 -2.98
CA THR A 265 -6.09 8.31 -2.33
C THR A 265 -4.94 7.77 -1.50
N MET A 266 -3.99 8.65 -1.23
CA MET A 266 -3.10 8.59 -0.07
C MET A 266 -3.30 9.88 0.73
N GLU A 267 -3.55 9.75 2.02
CA GLU A 267 -3.90 10.85 2.93
C GLU A 267 -3.02 10.69 4.17
N ARG A 268 -2.10 11.63 4.42
CA ARG A 268 -1.08 11.52 5.48
C ARG A 268 -1.77 11.53 6.84
N THR A 269 -1.44 10.57 7.71
CA THR A 269 -2.01 10.52 9.06
C THR A 269 -1.29 11.53 9.98
N PRO A 270 -1.96 12.09 11.01
CA PRO A 270 -1.35 13.08 11.91
C PRO A 270 -0.33 12.52 12.90
N ASP A 271 -0.30 11.19 13.10
CA ASP A 271 0.45 10.52 14.18
C ASP A 271 1.97 10.48 13.91
N ASP A 272 2.76 10.19 14.97
CA ASP A 272 4.23 10.25 15.03
C ASP A 272 4.99 9.18 14.20
N GLY A 273 4.57 8.95 12.95
CA GLY A 273 5.21 8.01 12.03
C GLY A 273 4.94 8.30 10.57
N VAL A 274 5.69 7.64 9.68
CA VAL A 274 5.47 7.74 8.24
C VAL A 274 4.33 6.79 7.86
N ALA A 275 3.11 7.30 7.93
CA ALA A 275 1.89 6.56 7.59
C ALA A 275 0.87 7.38 6.79
N TRP A 276 0.07 6.67 5.99
CA TRP A 276 -1.06 7.23 5.23
C TRP A 276 -2.28 6.33 5.31
N LYS A 277 -3.45 6.95 5.39
CA LYS A 277 -4.70 6.32 4.96
C LYS A 277 -4.63 6.13 3.44
N ARG A 278 -4.62 4.87 2.99
CA ARG A 278 -4.80 4.47 1.59
C ARG A 278 -6.30 4.30 1.34
N GLY A 279 -6.95 5.36 0.88
CA GLY A 279 -8.39 5.36 0.67
C GLY A 279 -8.80 4.59 -0.58
N CYS A 280 -9.83 3.75 -0.44
CA CYS A 280 -10.46 2.95 -1.50
C CYS A 280 -11.97 3.25 -1.51
N TYR A 281 -12.39 4.15 -2.41
CA TYR A 281 -13.76 4.65 -2.46
C TYR A 281 -14.45 4.20 -3.76
N TRP A 282 -15.45 3.35 -3.64
CA TRP A 282 -16.11 2.67 -4.76
C TRP A 282 -17.39 3.36 -5.22
N PHE A 283 -17.79 2.99 -6.44
CA PHE A 283 -18.94 3.52 -7.16
C PHE A 283 -18.83 5.03 -7.50
N PRO A 284 -19.59 5.53 -8.49
CA PRO A 284 -19.52 6.93 -8.86
C PRO A 284 -20.41 7.78 -7.95
N ALA A 285 -20.11 9.09 -7.87
CA ALA A 285 -20.75 10.02 -6.92
C ALA A 285 -22.25 10.30 -7.15
N TRP A 286 -22.87 9.74 -8.20
CA TRP A 286 -24.31 9.84 -8.45
C TRP A 286 -25.16 9.06 -7.43
N PHE A 287 -24.59 8.07 -6.73
CA PHE A 287 -25.24 7.41 -5.59
C PHE A 287 -25.04 8.15 -4.26
N GLY A 288 -24.41 9.33 -4.27
CA GLY A 288 -24.06 10.10 -3.07
C GLY A 288 -22.55 10.05 -2.79
N GLU A 289 -22.18 9.88 -1.53
CA GLU A 289 -20.77 9.66 -1.16
C GLU A 289 -20.27 8.34 -1.77
N ARG A 290 -19.01 8.33 -2.25
CA ARG A 290 -18.39 7.11 -2.76
C ARG A 290 -18.17 6.15 -1.59
N LEU A 291 -18.64 4.92 -1.69
CA LEU A 291 -18.59 3.94 -0.61
C LEU A 291 -17.14 3.61 -0.24
N GLU A 292 -16.73 3.97 0.96
CA GLU A 292 -15.42 3.57 1.47
C GLU A 292 -15.42 2.07 1.80
N MET A 293 -14.61 1.28 1.08
CA MET A 293 -14.52 -0.17 1.26
C MET A 293 -13.13 -0.68 0.87
N GLY A 294 -12.47 -1.39 1.77
CA GLY A 294 -11.10 -1.86 1.56
C GLY A 294 -10.03 -0.77 1.64
N SER A 295 -10.32 0.35 2.32
CA SER A 295 -9.27 1.28 2.76
C SER A 295 -8.42 0.65 3.87
N TYR A 296 -7.14 1.02 3.93
CA TYR A 296 -6.20 0.56 4.95
C TYR A 296 -5.17 1.64 5.26
N THR A 297 -4.34 1.43 6.27
CA THR A 297 -3.21 2.31 6.58
C THR A 297 -1.93 1.73 6.02
N LEU A 298 -1.24 2.48 5.16
CA LEU A 298 0.16 2.20 4.79
C LEU A 298 1.05 2.70 5.91
N THR A 299 1.70 1.80 6.65
CA THR A 299 2.60 2.12 7.76
C THR A 299 4.02 1.68 7.41
N LYS A 300 5.01 2.57 7.45
CA LYS A 300 6.41 2.18 7.18
C LYS A 300 6.93 1.23 8.27
N ILE A 301 7.41 0.05 7.86
CA ILE A 301 8.02 -0.94 8.75
C ILE A 301 9.52 -1.12 8.50
N MET A 302 10.01 -0.74 7.32
CA MET A 302 11.43 -0.82 6.95
C MET A 302 11.83 0.45 6.21
N SER A 303 12.95 1.05 6.62
CA SER A 303 13.61 2.14 5.90
C SER A 303 14.25 1.65 4.59
N THR A 304 14.64 2.58 3.72
CA THR A 304 15.34 2.29 2.45
C THR A 304 16.69 1.59 2.69
N GLU A 305 17.32 1.90 3.82
CA GLU A 305 18.60 1.36 4.30
C GLU A 305 18.46 -0.01 4.98
N GLY A 306 17.25 -0.61 4.97
CA GLY A 306 16.99 -1.92 5.56
C GLY A 306 16.98 -1.93 7.09
N GLN A 307 16.85 -0.78 7.75
CA GLN A 307 16.66 -0.69 9.20
C GLN A 307 15.16 -0.77 9.56
N PRO A 308 14.76 -1.62 10.52
CA PRO A 308 13.39 -1.69 11.03
C PRO A 308 12.89 -0.34 11.59
N VAL A 309 11.62 -0.02 11.34
CA VAL A 309 10.95 1.16 11.88
C VAL A 309 10.03 0.73 13.02
N GLN A 310 10.40 1.08 14.25
CA GLN A 310 9.66 0.68 15.46
C GLN A 310 8.65 1.74 15.92
N PRO A 311 7.53 1.35 16.56
CA PRO A 311 7.13 -0.02 16.91
C PRO A 311 6.46 -0.82 15.77
N ALA A 312 6.25 -0.20 14.61
CA ALA A 312 5.46 -0.77 13.52
C ALA A 312 6.02 -2.09 12.95
N TYR A 313 7.34 -2.28 12.97
CA TYR A 313 7.97 -3.54 12.56
C TYR A 313 7.62 -4.68 13.51
N ASP A 314 7.77 -4.49 14.83
CA ASP A 314 7.44 -5.52 15.82
C ASP A 314 5.94 -5.85 15.80
N GLU A 315 5.08 -4.83 15.70
CA GLU A 315 3.63 -5.03 15.50
C GLU A 315 3.31 -5.90 14.27
N PHE A 316 4.06 -5.72 13.17
CA PHE A 316 3.87 -6.50 11.95
C PHE A 316 4.41 -7.94 12.08
N VAL A 317 5.51 -8.14 12.81
CA VAL A 317 6.00 -9.50 13.16
C VAL A 317 4.94 -10.24 13.98
N ASP A 318 4.38 -9.60 15.01
CA ASP A 318 3.33 -10.18 15.86
C ASP A 318 2.02 -10.42 15.10
N HIS A 319 1.60 -9.49 14.24
CA HIS A 319 0.46 -9.68 13.34
C HIS A 319 0.60 -10.96 12.50
N MET A 320 1.81 -11.20 12.02
CA MET A 320 2.13 -12.30 11.13
C MET A 320 2.33 -13.64 11.85
N ALA A 321 2.79 -13.62 13.11
CA ALA A 321 2.83 -14.78 13.97
C ALA A 321 1.43 -15.26 14.41
N THR A 322 0.50 -14.31 14.57
CA THR A 322 -0.84 -14.56 15.12
C THR A 322 -1.90 -14.87 14.08
N LYS A 323 -2.12 -13.97 13.11
CA LYS A 323 -3.27 -14.05 12.18
C LYS A 323 -2.96 -14.69 10.83
N GLN A 324 -1.69 -14.72 10.43
CA GLN A 324 -1.28 -14.96 9.05
C GLN A 324 -0.20 -16.06 8.93
N LYS A 325 -0.39 -17.22 9.57
CA LYS A 325 0.58 -18.35 9.56
C LYS A 325 0.86 -18.95 8.15
N GLY A 326 0.24 -18.44 7.10
CA GLY A 326 0.47 -18.79 5.70
C GLY A 326 1.23 -17.70 4.94
N LEU A 327 2.57 -17.72 5.09
CA LEU A 327 3.66 -17.34 4.18
C LEU A 327 3.38 -16.31 3.06
N ARG A 328 4.30 -15.36 2.82
CA ARG A 328 4.06 -14.27 1.85
C ARG A 328 4.56 -14.61 0.46
N LEU A 329 3.63 -14.71 -0.49
CA LEU A 329 3.87 -14.89 -1.91
C LEU A 329 4.40 -13.57 -2.51
N MET A 330 5.68 -13.56 -2.88
CA MET A 330 6.28 -12.53 -3.72
C MET A 330 6.41 -13.01 -5.15
N THR A 331 6.04 -12.17 -6.12
CA THR A 331 6.40 -12.40 -7.52
C THR A 331 7.89 -12.18 -7.72
N GLY A 332 8.54 -13.08 -8.44
CA GLY A 332 9.93 -12.95 -8.83
C GLY A 332 10.22 -13.81 -10.05
N PRO A 333 11.34 -13.57 -10.76
CA PRO A 333 11.73 -14.39 -11.89
C PRO A 333 11.93 -15.85 -11.46
N SER A 334 11.44 -16.78 -12.29
CA SER A 334 11.78 -18.19 -12.20
C SER A 334 13.29 -18.36 -12.36
N LYS A 335 13.88 -19.35 -11.69
CA LYS A 335 15.21 -19.82 -12.10
C LYS A 335 15.12 -20.28 -13.56
N GLY A 336 15.97 -19.70 -14.42
CA GLY A 336 16.11 -20.09 -15.83
C GLY A 336 16.77 -21.46 -15.98
#